data_AF-A0AAI9BBH1-F1
#
_entry.id   AF-A0AAI9BBH1-F1
#
_cell.length_a   1.000
_cell.length_b   1.000
_cell.length_c   1.000
_cell.angle_alpha   90.00
_cell.angle_beta   90.00
_cell.angle_gamma   90.00
#
_symmetry.space_group_name_H-M   'P 1'
#
loop_
_entity.id
_entity.type
_entity.pdbx_description
1 polymer ?
#
loop_
_entity_poly.entity_id
_entity_poly.type
_entity_poly.pdbx_seq_one_letter_code
_entity_poly.pdbx_strand_id
1 'polypeptide(L)'
;MNMMTVPFYGNSLYVVNHNGEAYVPMKPIVEGMGLDWKTQFRKLQQRFKSCVVEMTIQLPGDTQRRPVACLALRKLAGWLQTISPNKVKPEIRDKVIQYQEECDDVLYEYWTKGVAVNPRRTSVMVELNQACADMKRDKEIASLFGTGLNEWKSVKAAHVSKIRTLISEANLLINFVLADTGKGKITKTD
;
A
#
# COMPACT_ATOMS: atom_id res chain seq x y z
N MET A 1 -2.61 -16.00 -7.35
CA MET A 1 -2.71 -15.27 -6.06
C MET A 1 -1.45 -14.45 -5.94
N ASN A 2 -1.53 -13.13 -6.11
CA ASN A 2 -0.36 -12.26 -6.05
C ASN A 2 -0.24 -11.70 -4.62
N MET A 3 0.96 -11.84 -4.03
CA MET A 3 1.31 -11.25 -2.75
C MET A 3 2.07 -9.96 -3.00
N MET A 4 1.64 -8.87 -2.39
CA MET A 4 2.28 -7.56 -2.49
C MET A 4 2.87 -7.19 -1.13
N THR A 5 4.00 -6.50 -1.13
CA THR A 5 4.59 -5.95 0.08
C THR A 5 4.25 -4.48 0.20
N VAL A 6 3.76 -4.07 1.37
CA VAL A 6 3.46 -2.67 1.69
C VAL A 6 4.41 -2.23 2.80
N PRO A 7 5.17 -1.14 2.61
CA PRO A 7 5.99 -0.56 3.67
C PRO A 7 5.14 -0.17 4.88
N PHE A 8 5.60 -0.53 6.07
CA PHE A 8 4.90 -0.32 7.34
C PHE A 8 5.90 -0.05 8.46
N TYR A 9 6.18 1.23 8.74
CA TYR A 9 7.07 1.65 9.83
C TYR A 9 8.43 0.93 9.86
N GLY A 10 9.09 0.86 8.70
CA GLY A 10 10.37 0.17 8.53
C GLY A 10 10.29 -1.35 8.44
N ASN A 11 9.08 -1.92 8.43
CA ASN A 11 8.80 -3.32 8.15
C ASN A 11 8.00 -3.45 6.83
N SER A 12 7.84 -4.69 6.35
CA SER A 12 7.00 -4.99 5.19
C SER A 12 5.76 -5.77 5.63
N LEU A 13 4.57 -5.24 5.34
CA LEU A 13 3.31 -5.98 5.44
C LEU A 13 3.06 -6.76 4.16
N TYR A 14 2.76 -8.04 4.31
CA TYR A 14 2.35 -8.87 3.18
C TYR A 14 0.84 -8.76 2.99
N VAL A 15 0.42 -8.45 1.77
CA VAL A 15 -0.99 -8.33 1.40
C VAL A 15 -1.28 -9.32 0.28
N VAL A 16 -2.35 -10.09 0.45
CA VAL A 16 -2.84 -11.06 -0.52
C VAL A 16 -4.20 -10.59 -1.02
N ASN A 17 -4.37 -10.52 -2.34
CA ASN A 17 -5.69 -10.25 -2.92
C ASN A 17 -6.48 -11.57 -3.05
N HIS A 18 -7.69 -11.59 -2.50
CA HIS A 18 -8.63 -12.70 -2.59
C HIS A 18 -10.03 -12.15 -2.85
N ASN A 19 -10.63 -12.54 -3.99
CA ASN A 19 -11.96 -12.11 -4.43
C ASN A 19 -12.14 -10.58 -4.49
N GLY A 20 -11.11 -9.85 -4.92
CA GLY A 20 -11.15 -8.39 -5.03
C GLY A 20 -10.96 -7.65 -3.70
N GLU A 21 -10.76 -8.37 -2.60
CA GLU A 21 -10.50 -7.80 -1.28
C GLU A 21 -9.07 -8.13 -0.81
N ALA A 22 -8.46 -7.16 -0.12
CA ALA A 22 -7.12 -7.29 0.43
C ALA A 22 -7.14 -8.00 1.80
N TYR A 23 -6.28 -8.98 1.97
CA TYR A 23 -6.09 -9.75 3.21
C TYR A 23 -4.64 -9.73 3.65
N VAL A 24 -4.40 -9.84 4.95
CA VAL A 24 -3.07 -9.89 5.56
C VAL A 24 -2.87 -11.19 6.34
N PRO A 25 -1.75 -11.91 6.14
CA PRO A 25 -1.44 -13.10 6.92
C PRO A 25 -1.07 -12.66 8.35
N MET A 26 -1.84 -13.13 9.33
CA MET A 26 -1.75 -12.58 10.69
C MET A 26 -0.59 -13.16 11.50
N LYS A 27 -0.19 -14.42 11.25
CA LYS A 27 0.84 -15.09 12.05
C LYS A 27 2.19 -14.37 12.01
N PRO A 28 2.75 -13.98 10.85
CA PRO A 28 4.00 -13.22 10.79
C PRO A 28 3.94 -11.88 11.52
N ILE A 29 2.78 -11.19 11.48
CA ILE A 29 2.58 -9.91 12.16
C ILE A 29 2.62 -10.11 13.67
N VAL A 30 1.88 -11.09 14.17
CA VAL A 30 1.78 -11.42 15.60
C VAL A 30 3.13 -11.85 16.18
N GLU A 31 3.83 -12.75 15.50
CA GLU A 31 5.14 -13.26 15.94
C GLU A 31 6.22 -12.18 15.82
N GLY A 32 6.18 -11.37 14.75
CA GLY A 32 7.03 -10.19 14.60
C GLY A 32 6.85 -9.17 15.74
N MET A 33 5.64 -9.10 16.31
CA MET A 33 5.36 -8.27 17.48
C MET A 33 5.82 -8.88 18.82
N GLY A 34 6.31 -10.12 18.80
CA GLY A 34 6.64 -10.90 20.00
C GLY A 34 5.42 -11.30 20.83
N LEU A 35 4.25 -11.40 20.19
CA LEU A 35 3.02 -11.85 20.81
C LEU A 35 2.81 -13.36 20.54
N ASP A 36 2.12 -14.04 21.46
CA ASP A 36 1.77 -15.45 21.26
C ASP A 36 0.68 -15.62 20.19
N TRP A 37 1.00 -16.38 19.13
CA TRP A 37 0.09 -16.66 18.03
C TRP A 37 -1.21 -17.33 18.49
N LYS A 38 -1.15 -18.35 19.34
CA LYS A 38 -2.34 -19.12 19.75
C LYS A 38 -3.35 -18.20 20.46
N THR A 39 -2.86 -17.35 21.34
CA THR A 39 -3.67 -16.37 22.07
C THR A 39 -4.31 -15.36 21.13
N GLN A 40 -3.56 -14.81 20.18
CA GLN A 40 -4.09 -13.83 19.22
C GLN A 40 -5.05 -14.46 18.22
N PHE A 41 -4.78 -15.67 17.75
CA PHE A 41 -5.68 -16.41 16.88
C PHE A 41 -7.03 -16.65 17.53
N ARG A 42 -7.07 -17.03 18.82
CA ARG A 42 -8.32 -17.13 19.59
C ARG A 42 -9.09 -15.81 19.62
N LYS A 43 -8.41 -14.67 19.85
CA LYS A 43 -9.05 -13.34 19.83
C LYS A 43 -9.59 -12.98 18.45
N LEU A 44 -8.85 -13.29 17.38
CA LEU A 44 -9.30 -13.12 16.00
C LEU A 44 -10.57 -13.92 15.74
N GLN A 45 -10.61 -15.19 16.15
CA GLN A 45 -11.79 -16.05 16.00
C GLN A 45 -12.98 -15.62 16.87
N GLN A 46 -12.76 -14.89 17.96
CA GLN A 46 -13.85 -14.38 18.80
C GLN A 46 -14.48 -13.10 18.22
N ARG A 47 -13.66 -12.12 17.81
CA ARG A 47 -14.14 -10.78 17.41
C ARG A 47 -14.23 -10.56 15.91
N PHE A 48 -13.42 -11.27 15.12
CA PHE A 48 -13.23 -11.02 13.70
C PHE A 48 -13.50 -12.26 12.84
N LYS A 49 -14.20 -13.28 13.37
CA LYS A 49 -14.44 -14.58 12.70
C LYS A 49 -14.89 -14.45 11.24
N SER A 50 -15.84 -13.57 10.97
CA SER A 50 -16.39 -13.35 9.62
C SER A 50 -15.42 -12.69 8.63
N CYS A 51 -14.32 -12.13 9.13
CA CYS A 51 -13.29 -11.46 8.33
C CYS A 51 -11.97 -12.24 8.29
N VAL A 52 -11.90 -13.41 8.93
CA VAL A 52 -10.76 -14.32 8.87
C VAL A 52 -11.04 -15.41 7.85
N VAL A 53 -10.11 -15.59 6.92
CA VAL A 53 -10.16 -16.63 5.89
C VAL A 53 -8.86 -17.42 5.94
N GLU A 54 -8.95 -18.74 5.91
CA GLU A 54 -7.78 -19.59 5.71
C GLU A 54 -7.47 -19.70 4.21
N MET A 55 -6.25 -19.32 3.85
CA MET A 55 -5.79 -19.33 2.46
C MET A 55 -4.54 -20.19 2.35
N THR A 56 -4.48 -21.03 1.32
CA THR A 56 -3.28 -21.83 1.02
C THR A 56 -2.26 -20.97 0.27
N ILE A 57 -1.33 -20.37 1.01
CA ILE A 57 -0.29 -19.47 0.50
C ILE A 57 1.10 -19.92 0.94
N GLN A 58 2.13 -19.49 0.22
CA GLN A 58 3.54 -19.66 0.61
C GLN A 58 4.03 -18.33 1.15
N LEU A 59 4.40 -18.29 2.44
CA LEU A 59 4.97 -17.09 3.04
C LEU A 59 6.46 -16.97 2.70
N PRO A 60 7.04 -15.77 2.75
CA PRO A 60 8.49 -15.61 2.61
C PRO A 60 9.24 -16.44 3.65
N GLY A 61 10.23 -17.21 3.18
CA GLY A 61 10.98 -18.15 4.01
C GLY A 61 10.38 -19.57 4.10
N ASP A 62 9.15 -19.79 3.62
CA ASP A 62 8.58 -21.14 3.53
C ASP A 62 9.01 -21.84 2.22
N THR A 63 9.25 -23.14 2.30
CA THR A 63 9.54 -24.01 1.14
C THR A 63 8.29 -24.53 0.43
N GLN A 64 7.12 -24.44 1.08
CA GLN A 64 5.87 -24.98 0.58
C GLN A 64 4.67 -24.09 0.91
N ARG A 65 3.58 -24.27 0.16
CA ARG A 65 2.29 -23.64 0.48
C ARG A 65 1.63 -24.35 1.66
N ARG A 66 1.01 -23.59 2.54
CA ARG A 66 0.27 -24.10 3.70
C ARG A 66 -0.96 -23.24 3.97
N PRO A 67 -1.99 -23.76 4.67
CA PRO A 67 -3.09 -22.94 5.13
C PRO A 67 -2.58 -21.89 6.11
N VAL A 68 -2.89 -20.62 5.83
CA VAL A 68 -2.55 -19.46 6.66
C VAL A 68 -3.81 -18.68 6.96
N ALA A 69 -4.04 -18.38 8.23
CA ALA A 69 -5.12 -17.50 8.66
C ALA A 69 -4.83 -16.05 8.26
N CYS A 70 -5.68 -15.52 7.38
CA CYS A 70 -5.56 -14.18 6.85
C CYS A 70 -6.76 -13.32 7.31
N LEU A 71 -6.49 -12.10 7.77
CA LEU A 71 -7.51 -11.14 8.17
C LEU A 71 -7.75 -10.13 7.05
N ALA A 72 -9.00 -9.76 6.79
CA ALA A 72 -9.31 -8.65 5.90
C ALA A 72 -8.57 -7.37 6.33
N LEU A 73 -7.85 -6.71 5.41
CA LEU A 73 -7.01 -5.54 5.70
C LEU A 73 -7.80 -4.42 6.39
N ARG A 74 -9.07 -4.21 5.99
CA ARG A 74 -9.98 -3.23 6.62
C ARG A 74 -10.25 -3.46 8.12
N LYS A 75 -9.95 -4.65 8.66
CA LYS A 75 -10.09 -4.98 10.09
C LYS A 75 -8.76 -4.96 10.84
N LEU A 76 -7.63 -4.76 10.16
CA LEU A 76 -6.30 -4.78 10.77
C LEU A 76 -6.15 -3.71 11.86
N ALA A 77 -6.57 -2.47 11.58
CA ALA A 77 -6.53 -1.38 12.56
C ALA A 77 -7.35 -1.71 13.82
N GLY A 78 -8.56 -2.26 13.62
CA GLY A 78 -9.43 -2.68 14.72
C GLY A 78 -8.83 -3.81 15.56
N TRP A 79 -8.05 -4.72 14.97
CA TRP A 79 -7.30 -5.72 15.74
C TRP A 79 -6.12 -5.08 16.48
N LEU A 80 -5.36 -4.19 15.84
CA LEU A 80 -4.18 -3.58 16.47
C LEU A 80 -4.57 -2.72 17.68
N GLN A 81 -5.72 -2.05 17.65
CA GLN A 81 -6.25 -1.32 18.80
C GLN A 81 -6.59 -2.21 20.01
N THR A 82 -6.66 -3.55 19.85
CA THR A 82 -6.83 -4.48 20.97
C THR A 82 -5.52 -4.87 21.67
N ILE A 83 -4.39 -4.45 21.11
CA ILE A 83 -3.06 -4.76 21.62
C ILE A 83 -2.61 -3.65 22.56
N SER A 84 -2.27 -4.04 23.80
CA SER A 84 -1.66 -3.12 24.75
C SER A 84 -0.16 -2.97 24.44
N PRO A 85 0.36 -1.73 24.30
CA PRO A 85 1.79 -1.50 24.07
C PRO A 85 2.71 -2.05 25.17
N ASN A 86 2.20 -2.29 26.38
CA ASN A 86 2.98 -2.92 27.46
C ASN A 86 3.19 -4.43 27.26
N LYS A 87 2.44 -5.05 26.35
CA LYS A 87 2.48 -6.50 26.08
C LYS A 87 3.24 -6.87 24.82
N VAL A 88 3.80 -5.89 24.11
CA VAL A 88 4.65 -6.11 22.93
C VAL A 88 6.12 -5.96 23.32
N LYS A 89 7.03 -6.42 22.45
CA LYS A 89 8.47 -6.26 22.66
C LYS A 89 8.85 -4.78 22.83
N PRO A 90 9.80 -4.43 23.72
CA PRO A 90 10.21 -3.04 23.91
C PRO A 90 10.62 -2.34 22.61
N GLU A 91 11.36 -3.02 21.73
CA GLU A 91 11.89 -2.44 20.48
C GLU A 91 10.83 -2.04 19.43
N ILE A 92 9.58 -2.46 19.59
CA ILE A 92 8.48 -2.12 18.65
C ILE A 92 7.36 -1.35 19.32
N ARG A 93 7.41 -1.14 20.64
CA ARG A 93 6.33 -0.49 21.41
C ARG A 93 5.97 0.86 20.82
N ASP A 94 6.98 1.69 20.55
CA ASP A 94 6.79 3.03 20.02
C ASP A 94 6.13 3.00 18.63
N LYS A 95 6.47 2.01 17.80
CA LYS A 95 5.84 1.84 16.48
C LYS A 95 4.37 1.43 16.58
N VAL A 96 4.02 0.62 17.57
CA VAL A 96 2.62 0.23 17.82
C VAL A 96 1.80 1.45 18.25
N ILE A 97 2.34 2.25 19.19
CA ILE A 97 1.71 3.49 19.65
C ILE A 97 1.53 4.45 18.48
N GLN A 98 2.61 4.70 17.72
CA GLN A 98 2.59 5.58 16.55
C GLN A 98 1.52 5.19 15.53
N TYR A 99 1.35 3.89 15.24
CA TYR A 99 0.30 3.46 14.33
C TYR A 99 -1.11 3.60 14.94
N GLN A 100 -1.28 3.33 16.25
CA GLN A 100 -2.56 3.51 16.91
C GLN A 100 -2.99 4.99 16.86
N GLU A 101 -2.08 5.91 17.18
CA GLU A 101 -2.28 7.36 17.06
C GLU A 101 -2.59 7.77 15.61
N GLU A 102 -1.85 7.24 14.62
CA GLU A 102 -2.15 7.51 13.20
C GLU A 102 -3.58 7.08 12.82
N CYS A 103 -4.05 5.93 13.33
CA CYS A 103 -5.41 5.49 13.05
C CYS A 103 -6.46 6.43 13.66
N ASP A 104 -6.19 6.94 14.86
CA ASP A 104 -7.07 7.87 15.56
C ASP A 104 -7.12 9.22 14.82
N ASP A 105 -5.98 9.72 14.37
CA ASP A 105 -5.88 10.93 13.54
C ASP A 105 -6.61 10.75 12.20
N VAL A 106 -6.42 9.62 11.51
CA VAL A 106 -7.11 9.34 10.24
C VAL A 106 -8.63 9.33 10.42
N LEU A 107 -9.13 8.74 11.50
CA LEU A 107 -10.56 8.74 11.81
C LEU A 107 -11.06 10.14 12.15
N TYR A 108 -10.30 10.91 12.94
CA TYR A 108 -10.62 12.29 13.28
C TYR A 108 -10.67 13.18 12.03
N GLU A 109 -9.66 13.11 11.16
CA GLU A 109 -9.61 13.88 9.92
C GLU A 109 -10.76 13.52 8.98
N TYR A 110 -11.06 12.23 8.83
CA TYR A 110 -12.18 11.79 8.02
C TYR A 110 -13.51 12.38 8.51
N TRP A 111 -13.76 12.35 9.82
CA TRP A 111 -15.02 12.87 10.38
C TRP A 111 -15.09 14.40 10.46
N THR A 112 -13.97 15.10 10.64
CA THR A 112 -13.97 16.57 10.79
C THR A 112 -13.77 17.31 9.47
N LYS A 113 -12.95 16.78 8.56
CA LYS A 113 -12.60 17.39 7.27
C LYS A 113 -13.28 16.70 6.09
N GLY A 114 -13.89 15.53 6.30
CA GLY A 114 -14.51 14.71 5.25
C GLY A 114 -13.52 13.88 4.42
N VAL A 115 -12.22 14.06 4.63
CA VAL A 115 -11.15 13.38 3.89
C VAL A 115 -9.94 13.18 4.80
N ALA A 116 -9.33 11.99 4.70
CA ALA A 116 -8.04 11.68 5.31
C ALA A 116 -7.03 11.36 4.20
N VAL A 117 -5.84 11.97 4.26
CA VAL A 117 -4.82 11.87 3.21
C VAL A 117 -3.59 11.20 3.80
N ASN A 118 -3.11 10.13 3.17
CA ASN A 118 -1.85 9.50 3.57
C ASN A 118 -0.67 10.25 2.90
N PRO A 119 0.15 11.02 3.65
CA PRO A 119 1.23 11.81 3.07
C PRO A 119 2.38 10.95 2.53
N ARG A 120 2.47 9.68 2.94
CA ARG A 120 3.49 8.71 2.47
C ARG A 120 3.17 8.17 1.08
N ARG A 121 1.92 8.33 0.62
CA ARG A 121 1.54 7.96 -0.74
C ARG A 121 1.94 9.10 -1.65
N THR A 122 3.00 8.91 -2.43
CA THR A 122 3.35 9.86 -3.48
C THR A 122 2.19 9.96 -4.46
N SER A 123 1.78 11.18 -4.78
CA SER A 123 0.76 11.38 -5.82
C SER A 123 1.30 10.82 -7.14
N VAL A 124 0.46 10.09 -7.88
CA VAL A 124 0.78 9.61 -9.23
C VAL A 124 1.27 10.76 -10.11
N MET A 125 0.76 11.99 -9.88
CA MET A 125 1.21 13.19 -10.59
C MET A 125 2.65 13.60 -10.23
N VAL A 126 3.05 13.45 -8.97
CA VAL A 126 4.43 13.72 -8.53
C VAL A 126 5.37 12.67 -9.11
N GLU A 127 4.98 11.40 -9.11
CA GLU A 127 5.77 10.33 -9.74
C GLU A 127 5.90 10.53 -11.25
N LEU A 128 4.83 10.96 -11.91
CA LEU A 128 4.83 11.25 -13.35
C LEU A 128 5.76 12.43 -13.68
N ASN A 129 5.68 13.53 -12.92
CA ASN A 129 6.57 14.67 -13.10
C ASN A 129 8.04 14.27 -12.94
N GLN A 130 8.34 13.46 -11.93
CA GLN A 130 9.70 12.96 -11.70
C GLN A 130 10.16 12.05 -12.85
N ALA A 131 9.33 11.10 -13.29
CA ALA A 131 9.69 10.20 -14.40
C ALA A 131 9.94 10.96 -15.72
N CYS A 132 9.15 12.00 -16.00
CA CYS A 132 9.37 12.88 -17.14
C CYS A 132 10.69 13.68 -17.02
N ALA A 133 11.01 14.17 -15.81
CA ALA A 133 12.27 14.87 -15.55
C ALA A 133 13.49 13.94 -15.70
N ASP A 134 13.41 12.72 -15.19
CA ASP A 134 14.44 11.68 -15.32
C ASP A 134 14.70 11.34 -16.79
N MET A 135 13.64 11.10 -17.57
CA MET A 135 13.74 10.84 -19.01
C MET A 135 14.42 12.00 -19.76
N LYS A 136 14.13 13.24 -19.39
CA LYS A 136 14.77 14.42 -20.00
C LYS A 136 16.27 14.48 -19.68
N ARG A 137 16.63 14.30 -18.41
CA ARG A 137 18.04 14.29 -17.96
C ARG A 137 18.84 13.18 -18.64
N ASP A 138 18.31 11.96 -18.67
CA ASP A 138 19.00 10.82 -19.25
C ASP A 138 19.16 10.96 -20.78
N LYS A 139 18.19 11.59 -21.45
CA LYS A 139 18.30 11.94 -22.87
C LYS A 139 19.42 12.96 -23.12
N GLU A 140 19.52 13.98 -22.27
CA GLU A 140 20.57 15.00 -22.34
C GLU A 140 21.96 14.35 -22.14
N ILE A 141 22.12 13.49 -21.14
CA ILE A 141 23.36 12.73 -20.89
C ILE A 141 23.73 11.85 -22.10
N ALA A 142 22.76 11.10 -22.64
CA ALA A 142 22.98 10.26 -23.80
C ALA A 142 23.36 11.04 -25.07
N SER A 143 22.92 12.30 -25.18
CA SER A 143 23.26 13.16 -26.33
C SER A 143 24.69 13.70 -26.30
N LEU A 144 25.36 13.64 -25.14
CA LEU A 144 26.74 14.10 -24.97
C LEU A 144 27.79 13.10 -25.49
N PHE A 145 27.44 11.82 -25.64
CA PHE A 145 28.38 10.77 -26.04
C PHE A 145 27.79 9.85 -27.12
N GLY A 146 28.55 9.57 -28.19
CA GLY A 146 28.08 8.73 -29.31
C GLY A 146 27.70 7.29 -28.92
N THR A 147 28.37 6.71 -27.93
CA THR A 147 28.02 5.40 -27.34
C THR A 147 26.73 5.44 -26.52
N GLY A 148 26.43 6.59 -25.89
CA GLY A 148 25.23 6.80 -25.10
C GLY A 148 23.93 6.73 -25.90
N LEU A 149 23.98 7.00 -27.22
CA LEU A 149 22.78 6.96 -28.07
C LEU A 149 22.24 5.53 -28.29
N ASN A 150 23.11 4.51 -28.25
CA ASN A 150 22.70 3.11 -28.34
C ASN A 150 22.14 2.59 -27.02
N GLU A 151 22.78 2.91 -25.89
CA GLU A 151 22.29 2.59 -24.55
C GLU A 151 20.94 3.29 -24.26
N TRP A 152 20.79 4.52 -24.73
CA TRP A 152 19.57 5.30 -24.64
C TRP A 152 18.36 4.62 -25.27
N LYS A 153 18.51 3.84 -26.36
CA LYS A 153 17.37 3.14 -26.96
C LYS A 153 16.72 2.16 -25.98
N SER A 154 17.53 1.47 -25.18
CA SER A 154 17.06 0.54 -24.15
C SER A 154 16.48 1.29 -22.95
N VAL A 155 17.21 2.29 -22.44
CA VAL A 155 16.81 3.10 -21.27
C VAL A 155 15.52 3.89 -21.55
N LYS A 156 15.38 4.45 -22.76
CA LYS A 156 14.17 5.15 -23.22
C LYS A 156 12.94 4.25 -23.18
N ALA A 157 13.05 2.98 -23.58
CA ALA A 157 11.92 2.06 -23.56
C ALA A 157 11.39 1.84 -22.14
N ALA A 158 12.29 1.72 -21.16
CA ALA A 158 11.93 1.61 -19.75
C ALA A 158 11.25 2.88 -19.22
N HIS A 159 11.80 4.07 -19.52
CA HIS A 159 11.19 5.36 -19.15
C HIS A 159 9.80 5.54 -19.76
N VAL A 160 9.64 5.26 -21.06
CA VAL A 160 8.36 5.37 -21.76
C VAL A 160 7.32 4.43 -21.17
N SER A 161 7.72 3.19 -20.85
CA SER A 161 6.83 2.23 -20.18
C SER A 161 6.35 2.75 -18.82
N LYS A 162 7.27 3.22 -17.97
CA LYS A 162 6.95 3.80 -16.65
C LYS A 162 6.00 5.00 -16.77
N ILE A 163 6.29 5.95 -17.65
CA ILE A 163 5.45 7.13 -17.90
C ILE A 163 4.06 6.72 -18.38
N ARG A 164 3.95 5.74 -19.28
CA ARG A 164 2.66 5.28 -19.81
C ARG A 164 1.78 4.67 -18.72
N THR A 165 2.36 3.88 -17.82
CA THR A 165 1.67 3.31 -16.66
C THR A 165 1.14 4.41 -15.74
N LEU A 166 2.00 5.38 -15.39
CA LEU A 166 1.62 6.51 -14.52
C LEU A 166 0.52 7.38 -15.14
N ILE A 167 0.57 7.62 -16.47
CA ILE A 167 -0.49 8.33 -17.19
C ILE A 167 -1.81 7.54 -17.12
N SER A 168 -1.77 6.21 -17.29
CA SER A 168 -2.96 5.37 -17.17
C SER A 168 -3.58 5.44 -15.78
N GLU A 169 -2.76 5.36 -14.73
CA GLU A 169 -3.21 5.48 -13.34
C GLU A 169 -3.80 6.86 -13.03
N ALA A 170 -3.17 7.93 -13.52
CA ALA A 170 -3.67 9.30 -13.41
C ALA A 170 -5.03 9.47 -14.10
N ASN A 171 -5.18 8.94 -15.32
CA ASN A 171 -6.44 9.00 -16.06
C ASN A 171 -7.57 8.21 -15.37
N LEU A 172 -7.27 7.08 -14.74
CA LEU A 172 -8.24 6.33 -13.94
C LEU A 172 -8.73 7.14 -12.75
N LEU A 173 -7.83 7.82 -12.03
CA LEU A 173 -8.18 8.71 -10.92
C LEU A 173 -9.06 9.88 -11.39
N ILE A 174 -8.70 10.52 -12.51
CA ILE A 174 -9.49 11.62 -13.09
C ILE A 174 -10.89 11.14 -13.47
N ASN A 175 -11.00 10.00 -14.16
CA ASN A 175 -12.31 9.45 -14.56
C ASN A 175 -13.17 9.07 -13.35
N PHE A 176 -12.56 8.56 -12.27
CA PHE A 176 -13.25 8.28 -11.02
C PHE A 176 -13.81 9.57 -10.40
N VAL A 177 -12.99 10.62 -10.29
CA VAL A 177 -13.43 11.93 -9.76
C VAL A 177 -14.51 12.58 -10.64
N LEU A 178 -14.39 12.50 -11.97
CA LEU A 178 -15.38 13.04 -12.90
C LEU A 178 -16.70 12.25 -12.91
N ALA A 179 -16.67 10.96 -12.55
CA ALA A 179 -17.88 10.17 -12.35
C ALA A 179 -18.66 10.62 -11.10
N ASP A 180 -17.95 11.02 -10.04
CA ASP A 180 -18.56 11.49 -8.78
C ASP A 180 -19.02 12.96 -8.84
N THR A 181 -18.33 13.81 -9.60
CA THR A 181 -18.59 15.27 -9.66
C THR A 181 -19.37 15.72 -10.90
N GLY A 182 -19.57 14.81 -11.87
CA GLY A 182 -20.14 15.12 -13.18
C GLY A 182 -19.18 15.90 -14.08
N LYS A 183 -19.29 15.74 -15.40
CA LYS A 183 -18.55 16.58 -16.34
C LYS A 183 -19.01 18.03 -16.16
N GLY A 184 -18.19 18.86 -15.53
CA GLY A 184 -18.45 20.28 -15.36
C GLY A 184 -18.88 20.87 -16.69
N LYS A 185 -20.12 21.40 -16.75
CA LYS A 185 -20.60 22.10 -17.94
C LYS A 185 -19.70 23.31 -18.14
N ILE A 186 -18.97 23.33 -19.24
CA ILE A 186 -18.30 24.54 -19.72
C ILE A 186 -19.44 25.49 -20.10
N THR A 187 -19.78 26.43 -19.21
CA THR A 187 -20.65 27.54 -19.58
C THR A 187 -19.87 28.37 -20.57
N LYS A 188 -20.21 28.25 -21.86
CA LYS A 188 -19.90 29.31 -22.83
C LYS A 188 -20.63 30.55 -22.33
N THR A 189 -19.88 31.54 -21.88
CA THR A 189 -20.34 32.92 -21.77
C THR A 189 -20.67 33.42 -23.17
N ASP A 190 -21.92 33.86 -23.35
CA ASP A 190 -22.41 34.60 -24.51
C ASP A 190 -21.69 35.95 -24.66
#